data_AF-A0A429ZC18-F1
#
_entry.id   AF-A0A429ZC18-F1
#
_cell.length_a   1.000
_cell.length_b   1.000
_cell.length_c   1.000
_cell.angle_alpha   90.00
_cell.angle_beta   90.00
_cell.angle_gamma   90.00
#
_symmetry.space_group_name_H-M   'P 1'
#
loop_
_entity.id
_entity.type
_entity.pdbx_description
1 polymer ?
#
loop_
_entity_poly.entity_id
_entity_poly.type
_entity_poly.pdbx_seq_one_letter_code
_entity_poly.pdbx_strand_id
1 'polypeptide(L)' 'HSTLKSETFSIQSELGCSTTSVIETVQNFIKYYNEKRIQQKYGYLSPIDYRKQATA' A
#
# COMPACT_ATOMS: atom_id res chain seq x y z
N HIS A 1 -6.43 3.88 10.57
CA HIS A 1 -6.79 2.66 9.82
C HIS A 1 -5.58 2.18 9.05
N SER A 2 -4.91 1.13 9.53
CA SER A 2 -3.91 0.41 8.74
C SER A 2 -4.65 -0.27 7.60
N THR A 3 -4.34 0.09 6.36
CA THR A 3 -5.06 -0.33 5.14
C THR A 3 -4.70 -1.74 4.68
N LEU A 4 -3.57 -2.27 5.14
CA LEU A 4 -3.15 -3.64 4.89
C LEU A 4 -3.17 -4.37 6.24
N LYS A 5 -4.11 -5.31 6.40
CA LYS A 5 -4.33 -6.00 7.67
C LYS A 5 -3.46 -7.25 7.76
N SER A 6 -2.94 -7.53 8.96
CA SER A 6 -2.19 -8.78 9.22
C SER A 6 -3.04 -10.02 8.93
N GLU A 7 -4.35 -9.94 9.17
CA GLU A 7 -5.34 -10.99 8.84
C GLU A 7 -5.27 -11.45 7.37
N THR A 8 -4.93 -10.54 6.44
CA THR A 8 -4.77 -10.84 5.01
C THR A 8 -3.64 -11.83 4.74
N PHE A 9 -2.61 -11.86 5.58
CA PHE A 9 -1.45 -12.74 5.46
C PHE A 9 -1.52 -13.96 6.38
N SER A 10 -2.28 -13.87 7.48
CA SER A 10 -2.46 -14.99 8.41
C SER A 10 -3.09 -16.22 7.73
N ILE A 11 -4.04 -16.01 6.81
CA ILE A 11 -4.70 -17.11 6.06
C ILE A 11 -3.76 -17.64 4.95
N GLN A 12 -2.83 -16.84 4.46
CA GLN A 12 -1.94 -17.22 3.35
C GLN A 12 -0.95 -18.33 3.71
N SER A 13 -0.58 -18.45 5.00
CA SER A 13 0.24 -19.56 5.49
C SER A 13 -0.49 -20.90 5.41
N GLU A 14 -1.82 -20.92 5.55
CA GLU A 14 -2.65 -22.13 5.47
C GLU A 14 -2.97 -22.50 4.01
N LEU A 15 -2.92 -21.53 3.10
CA LEU A 15 -3.21 -21.69 1.66
C LEU A 15 -1.99 -22.07 0.80
N GLY A 16 -0.82 -22.31 1.40
CA GLY A 16 0.40 -22.67 0.66
C GLY A 16 0.92 -21.54 -0.24
N CYS A 17 0.60 -20.28 0.08
CA CYS A 17 1.07 -19.13 -0.69
C CYS A 17 2.60 -19.05 -0.62
N SER A 18 3.26 -18.93 -1.78
CA SER A 18 4.71 -18.81 -1.83
C SER A 18 5.16 -17.48 -1.22
N THR A 19 6.32 -17.46 -0.56
CA THR A 19 6.96 -16.23 -0.06
C THR A 19 7.05 -15.15 -1.14
N THR A 20 7.28 -15.55 -2.39
CA THR A 20 7.31 -14.65 -3.56
C THR A 20 5.98 -13.93 -3.77
N SER A 21 4.85 -14.63 -3.72
CA SER A 21 3.52 -14.04 -3.90
C SER A 21 3.16 -13.06 -2.78
N VAL A 22 3.63 -13.32 -1.55
CA VAL A 22 3.49 -12.38 -0.42
C VAL A 22 4.29 -11.11 -0.68
N ILE A 23 5.55 -11.24 -1.09
CA ILE A 23 6.42 -10.10 -1.40
C ILE A 23 5.82 -9.24 -2.51
N GLU A 24 5.35 -9.86 -3.60
CA GLU A 24 4.69 -9.15 -4.71
C GLU A 24 3.44 -8.40 -4.24
N THR A 25 2.62 -9.03 -3.40
CA THR A 25 1.42 -8.39 -2.83
C THR A 25 1.78 -7.15 -2.03
N VAL A 26 2.79 -7.23 -1.17
CA VAL A 26 3.24 -6.10 -0.34
C VAL A 26 3.83 -4.99 -1.22
N GLN A 27 4.67 -5.33 -2.20
CA GLN A 27 5.27 -4.35 -3.12
C GLN A 27 4.19 -3.62 -3.94
N ASN A 28 3.23 -4.35 -4.50
CA ASN A 28 2.11 -3.78 -5.25
C ASN A 28 1.26 -2.87 -4.37
N PHE A 29 1.00 -3.27 -3.12
CA PHE A 29 0.29 -2.45 -2.16
C PHE A 29 1.03 -1.14 -1.85
N ILE A 30 2.34 -1.19 -1.58
CA ILE A 30 3.16 -0.02 -1.30
C ILE A 30 3.14 0.95 -2.50
N LYS A 31 3.28 0.41 -3.72
CA LYS A 31 3.23 1.21 -4.95
C LYS A 31 1.89 1.90 -5.11
N TYR A 32 0.78 1.15 -5.01
CA TYR A 32 -0.56 1.70 -5.07
C TYR A 32 -0.77 2.79 -4.01
N TYR A 33 -0.34 2.52 -2.77
CA TYR A 33 -0.48 3.47 -1.67
C TYR A 33 0.23 4.78 -1.96
N ASN A 34 1.48 4.73 -2.44
CA ASN A 34 2.28 5.94 -2.65
C ASN A 34 1.88 6.72 -3.91
N GLU A 35 1.51 6.03 -4.98
CA GLU A 35 1.33 6.63 -6.31
C GLU A 35 -0.14 6.86 -6.69
N LYS A 36 -1.06 6.05 -6.16
CA LYS A 36 -2.46 5.98 -6.66
C LYS A 36 -3.49 6.28 -5.60
N ARG A 37 -3.18 6.11 -4.31
CA ARG A 37 -4.14 6.40 -3.24
C ARG A 37 -4.43 7.90 -3.20
N ILE A 38 -5.66 8.29 -3.49
CA ILE A 38 -6.08 9.69 -3.39
C ILE A 38 -6.85 9.89 -2.08
N GLN A 39 -6.54 10.96 -1.34
CA GLN A 39 -7.28 11.35 -0.14
C GLN A 39 -7.64 12.83 -0.19
N GLN A 40 -8.83 13.18 0.27
CA GLN A 40 -9.28 14.57 0.35
C GLN A 40 -8.33 15.45 1.17
N LYS A 41 -7.76 14.90 2.26
CA LYS A 41 -6.76 15.58 3.10
C LYS A 41 -5.51 16.03 2.33
N TYR A 42 -5.17 15.35 1.23
CA TYR A 42 -4.01 15.67 0.39
C TYR A 42 -4.38 16.57 -0.79
N GLY A 43 -5.57 17.19 -0.79
CA GLY A 43 -6.02 18.02 -1.91
C GLY A 43 -6.21 17.20 -3.18
N TYR A 44 -6.64 15.94 -3.04
CA TYR A 44 -6.77 14.98 -4.14
C TYR A 44 -5.45 14.57 -4.82
N LEU A 45 -4.31 14.84 -4.20
CA LEU A 45 -3.01 14.36 -4.64
C LEU A 45 -2.70 12.95 -4.14
N SER A 46 -1.82 12.26 -4.86
CA SER A 46 -1.16 11.06 -4.35
C SER A 46 -0.22 11.43 -3.18
N PRO A 47 0.11 10.51 -2.25
CA PRO A 47 1.01 10.80 -1.15
C PRO A 47 2.38 11.30 -1.59
N ILE A 48 2.92 10.79 -2.70
CA ILE A 48 4.22 11.25 -3.21
C ILE A 48 4.14 12.67 -3.77
N ASP A 49 3.07 13.00 -4.50
CA ASP A 49 2.91 14.34 -5.07
C ASP A 49 2.60 15.38 -4.00
N TYR A 50 1.80 15.01 -2.99
CA TYR A 50 1.57 15.84 -1.82
C TYR A 50 2.88 16.15 -1.07
N ARG A 51 3.75 15.15 -0.87
CA ARG A 51 5.07 15.36 -0.24
C ARG A 51 5.95 16.31 -1.05
N LYS A 52 6.01 16.14 -2.37
CA LYS A 52 6.79 17.03 -3.25
C LYS A 52 6.34 18.48 -3.14
N GLN A 53 5.02 18.71 -3.09
CA GLN A 53 4.45 20.05 -2.94
C GLN A 53 4.75 20.67 -1.56
N ALA A 54 4.78 19.86 -0.49
CA ALA A 54 5.11 20.34 0.85
C ALA A 54 6.60 20.67 1.05
N THR A 55 7.48 20.14 0.21
CA THR A 55 8.93 20.40 0.23
C THR A 55 9.40 21.49 -0.73
N ALA A 56 8.48 22.08 -1.52
CA ALA A 56 8.76 23.20 -2.42
C ALA A 56 8.50 24.54 -1.71
#